data_AF-A0A8S3YJF6-F1
#
_entry.id   AF-A0A8S3YJF6-F1
#
_cell.length_a   1.000
_cell.length_b   1.000
_cell.length_c   1.000
_cell.angle_alpha   90.00
_cell.angle_beta   90.00
_cell.angle_gamma   90.00
#
_symmetry.space_group_name_H-M   'P 1'
#
loop_
_entity.id
_entity.type
_entity.pdbx_description
1 polymer ?
#
loop_
_entity_poly.entity_id
_entity_poly.type
_entity_poly.pdbx_seq_one_letter_code
_entity_poly.pdbx_strand_id
1 'polypeptide(L)'
;KPSVVNMLVTRLSAPFTWLLGKLKGEVQEAEVIEEVYDVYLGGSCGVSNWREEIAIPLLRREGVSYLNPLVTKWSDHLIPMQAAEREKCRLLLFVITDCTRAIGAMVEAGYYIGCGCRVVLCLETLQPDKAVEGEQMTERAMTDYNRGRIYLSDMASREGVPVFQDVRESVESVVRTLQKLDSLAEIS
;
A
#
# COMPACT_ATOMS: atom_id res chain seq x y z
N LYS A 1 10.28 27.24 -32.81
CA LYS A 1 9.20 26.28 -33.14
C LYS A 1 9.81 25.03 -33.79
N PRO A 2 9.92 23.90 -33.08
CA PRO A 2 9.95 22.55 -33.67
C PRO A 2 8.71 21.77 -33.20
N SER A 3 7.82 21.33 -34.10
CA SER A 3 7.83 20.12 -34.94
C SER A 3 7.36 18.87 -34.19
N VAL A 4 6.11 18.52 -34.48
CA VAL A 4 5.27 17.46 -33.90
C VAL A 4 5.58 16.14 -34.57
N VAL A 5 6.71 15.50 -34.26
CA VAL A 5 6.98 14.11 -34.69
C VAL A 5 7.97 13.48 -33.70
N ASN A 6 7.48 12.82 -32.64
CA ASN A 6 8.17 11.73 -31.92
C ASN A 6 7.33 11.16 -30.77
N MET A 7 6.03 10.98 -30.98
CA MET A 7 5.15 10.40 -29.96
C MET A 7 4.38 9.24 -30.57
N LEU A 8 5.04 8.10 -30.84
CA LEU A 8 4.29 6.90 -31.22
C LEU A 8 5.00 5.54 -31.15
N VAL A 9 6.21 5.38 -30.61
CA VAL A 9 6.77 4.03 -30.44
C VAL A 9 7.54 3.88 -29.14
N THR A 10 6.83 3.55 -28.06
CA THR A 10 7.45 2.83 -26.93
C THR A 10 6.54 1.65 -26.58
N ARG A 11 6.88 0.51 -27.21
CA ARG A 11 6.13 -0.74 -27.18
C ARG A 11 6.34 -1.48 -25.85
N LEU A 12 5.27 -1.68 -25.09
CA LEU A 12 4.78 -2.97 -24.55
C LEU A 12 5.80 -4.07 -24.15
N SER A 13 6.86 -3.81 -23.37
CA SER A 13 7.74 -4.91 -22.91
C SER A 13 8.25 -4.88 -21.46
N ALA A 14 7.85 -3.89 -20.65
CA ALA A 14 8.47 -3.66 -19.34
C ALA A 14 8.46 -4.83 -18.32
N PRO A 15 7.38 -5.62 -18.12
CA PRO A 15 7.39 -6.59 -17.02
C PRO A 15 8.29 -7.81 -17.28
N PHE A 16 8.49 -8.19 -18.55
CA PHE A 16 9.35 -9.33 -18.89
C PHE A 16 10.85 -8.99 -18.84
N THR A 17 11.23 -7.77 -19.23
CA THR A 17 12.63 -7.33 -19.21
C THR A 17 13.17 -7.17 -17.79
N TRP A 18 12.35 -6.69 -16.84
CA TRP A 18 12.73 -6.56 -15.43
C TRP A 18 13.03 -7.91 -14.77
N LEU A 19 12.17 -8.91 -15.00
CA LEU A 19 12.35 -10.25 -14.44
C LEU A 19 13.56 -10.97 -15.07
N LEU A 20 13.78 -10.79 -16.37
CA LEU A 20 14.96 -11.32 -17.07
C LEU A 20 16.26 -10.64 -16.62
N GLY A 21 16.23 -9.34 -16.32
CA GLY A 21 17.39 -8.58 -15.81
C GLY A 21 17.85 -9.05 -14.44
N LYS A 22 16.91 -9.31 -13.51
CA LYS A 22 17.22 -9.88 -12.17
C LYS A 22 17.84 -11.27 -12.24
N LEU A 23 17.46 -12.09 -13.23
CA LEU A 23 18.03 -13.43 -13.43
C LEU A 23 19.42 -13.41 -14.11
N LYS A 24 19.75 -12.33 -14.82
CA LYS A 24 21.03 -12.18 -15.54
C LYS A 24 22.11 -11.41 -14.76
N GLY A 25 21.78 -10.82 -13.62
CA GLY A 25 22.75 -10.07 -12.81
C GLY A 25 23.22 -8.76 -13.47
N GLU A 26 22.40 -8.16 -14.33
CA GLU A 26 22.68 -6.86 -14.93
C GLU A 26 22.17 -5.75 -13.99
N VAL A 27 23.08 -4.87 -13.53
CA VAL A 27 22.74 -3.65 -12.78
C VAL A 27 22.32 -2.60 -13.80
N GLN A 28 21.02 -2.34 -13.90
CA GLN A 28 20.48 -1.24 -14.69
C GLN A 28 20.48 0.02 -13.80
N GLU A 29 21.01 1.14 -14.31
CA GLU A 29 20.84 2.45 -13.68
C GLU A 29 19.36 2.66 -13.37
N ALA A 30 19.03 2.78 -12.09
CA ALA A 30 17.65 2.97 -11.65
C ALA A 30 17.10 4.22 -12.31
N GLU A 31 16.07 4.08 -13.14
CA GLU A 31 15.27 5.20 -13.61
C GLU A 31 14.83 5.98 -12.37
N VAL A 32 15.14 7.28 -12.30
CA VAL A 32 14.71 8.14 -11.20
C VAL A 32 13.19 8.24 -11.30
N ILE A 33 12.50 7.43 -10.49
CA ILE A 33 11.06 7.57 -10.31
C ILE A 33 10.88 8.89 -9.54
N GLU A 34 10.35 9.91 -10.20
CA GLU A 34 9.88 11.09 -9.48
C GLU A 34 8.76 10.63 -8.53
N GLU A 35 9.03 10.69 -7.22
CA GLU A 35 8.02 10.46 -6.19
C GLU A 35 6.95 11.57 -6.33
N VAL A 36 5.74 11.20 -6.73
CA VAL A 36 4.66 12.16 -7.07
C VAL A 36 3.70 12.37 -5.90
N TYR A 37 3.59 11.38 -5.01
CA TYR A 37 2.65 11.40 -3.89
C TYR A 37 3.35 10.99 -2.59
N ASP A 38 2.89 11.53 -1.46
CA ASP A 38 3.48 11.19 -0.16
C ASP A 38 3.06 9.79 0.30
N VAL A 39 1.78 9.43 0.15
CA VAL A 39 1.27 8.15 0.65
C VAL A 39 0.28 7.43 -0.28
N TYR A 40 0.48 6.12 -0.44
CA TYR A 40 -0.51 5.22 -1.03
C TYR A 40 -1.47 4.68 0.03
N LEU A 41 -2.77 4.64 -0.28
CA LEU A 41 -3.84 4.17 0.63
C LEU A 41 -4.29 2.74 0.30
N GLY A 42 -3.46 1.75 0.62
CA GLY A 42 -3.74 0.32 0.48
C GLY A 42 -4.56 -0.26 1.62
N GLY A 43 -5.15 -1.44 1.41
CA GLY A 43 -5.89 -2.16 2.46
C GLY A 43 -7.35 -2.46 2.12
N SER A 44 -8.13 -2.74 3.15
CA SER A 44 -9.54 -3.10 3.09
C SER A 44 -10.35 -2.15 2.21
N CYS A 45 -11.30 -2.73 1.47
CA CYS A 45 -12.18 -2.04 0.55
C CYS A 45 -13.61 -2.59 0.66
N GLY A 46 -14.51 -2.21 -0.25
CA GLY A 46 -15.89 -2.69 -0.24
C GLY A 46 -16.73 -1.98 0.84
N VAL A 47 -17.11 -2.70 1.89
CA VAL A 47 -17.95 -2.17 2.99
C VAL A 47 -17.19 -1.26 3.95
N SER A 48 -15.86 -1.20 3.84
CA SER A 48 -15.01 -0.37 4.68
C SER A 48 -14.86 1.05 4.13
N ASN A 49 -14.99 2.05 4.99
CA ASN A 49 -15.03 3.49 4.70
C ASN A 49 -13.88 4.27 5.39
N TRP A 50 -12.87 3.55 5.89
CA TRP A 50 -11.75 4.13 6.64
C TRP A 50 -11.00 5.23 5.88
N ARG A 51 -10.98 5.16 4.53
CA ARG A 51 -10.35 6.18 3.69
C ARG A 51 -11.13 7.47 3.77
N GLU A 52 -12.42 7.43 3.51
CA GLU A 52 -13.30 8.59 3.41
C GLU A 52 -13.57 9.22 4.77
N GLU A 53 -13.71 8.41 5.83
CA GLU A 53 -14.06 8.89 7.17
C GLU A 53 -12.87 9.37 8.00
N ILE A 54 -11.69 8.76 7.80
CA ILE A 54 -10.53 8.99 8.69
C ILE A 54 -9.33 9.46 7.89
N ALA A 55 -8.83 8.66 6.94
CA ALA A 55 -7.52 8.90 6.34
C ALA A 55 -7.49 10.16 5.47
N ILE A 56 -8.39 10.27 4.50
CA ILE A 56 -8.42 11.38 3.54
C ILE A 56 -8.65 12.73 4.25
N PRO A 57 -9.62 12.87 5.17
CA PRO A 57 -9.79 14.13 5.91
C PRO A 57 -8.55 14.54 6.70
N LEU A 58 -7.89 13.58 7.36
CA LEU A 58 -6.68 13.84 8.16
C LEU A 58 -5.51 14.25 7.25
N LEU A 59 -5.24 13.49 6.18
CA LEU A 59 -4.15 13.78 5.25
C LEU A 59 -4.33 15.15 4.58
N ARG A 60 -5.55 15.49 4.15
CA ARG A 60 -5.86 16.81 3.59
C ARG A 60 -5.61 17.94 4.57
N ARG A 61 -5.98 17.75 5.85
CA ARG A 61 -5.76 18.74 6.91
C ARG A 61 -4.26 19.01 7.13
N GLU A 62 -3.44 17.96 7.05
CA GLU A 62 -1.99 18.04 7.22
C GLU A 62 -1.23 18.41 5.94
N GLY A 63 -1.93 18.65 4.82
CA GLY A 63 -1.31 19.00 3.54
C GLY A 63 -0.56 17.84 2.87
N VAL A 64 -0.83 16.60 3.26
CA VAL A 64 -0.17 15.39 2.74
C VAL A 64 -0.87 14.93 1.46
N SER A 65 -0.11 14.77 0.38
CA SER A 65 -0.61 14.25 -0.89
C SER A 65 -0.79 12.73 -0.84
N TYR A 66 -1.82 12.21 -1.49
CA TYR A 66 -2.15 10.79 -1.39
C TYR A 66 -2.67 10.19 -2.69
N LEU A 67 -2.45 8.89 -2.85
CA LEU A 67 -3.02 8.08 -3.91
C LEU A 67 -4.08 7.13 -3.32
N ASN A 68 -5.33 7.34 -3.71
CA ASN A 68 -6.46 6.48 -3.34
C ASN A 68 -6.73 5.50 -4.50
N PRO A 69 -6.54 4.18 -4.32
CA PRO A 69 -6.74 3.21 -5.40
C PRO A 69 -8.19 3.19 -5.88
N LEU A 70 -8.39 3.15 -7.19
CA LEU A 70 -9.71 2.98 -7.79
C LEU A 70 -10.19 1.53 -7.59
N VAL A 71 -11.21 1.34 -6.74
CA VAL A 71 -11.76 0.01 -6.40
C VAL A 71 -12.93 -0.42 -7.31
N THR A 72 -13.10 0.17 -8.49
CA THR A 72 -14.23 -0.18 -9.37
C THR A 72 -13.81 -1.16 -10.48
N LYS A 73 -14.42 -2.35 -10.46
CA LYS A 73 -14.19 -3.52 -11.34
C LYS A 73 -12.72 -3.92 -11.46
N TRP A 74 -12.33 -4.91 -10.64
CA TRP A 74 -11.02 -5.53 -10.71
C TRP A 74 -10.82 -6.26 -12.06
N SER A 75 -9.64 -6.07 -12.66
CA SER A 75 -9.20 -6.73 -13.89
C SER A 75 -7.68 -6.90 -13.85
N ASP A 76 -7.18 -8.05 -14.30
CA ASP A 76 -5.74 -8.36 -14.34
C ASP A 76 -4.91 -7.30 -15.07
N HIS A 77 -5.50 -6.64 -16.07
CA HIS A 77 -4.85 -5.58 -16.83
C HIS A 77 -4.51 -4.33 -16.00
N LEU A 78 -5.12 -4.17 -14.82
CA LEU A 78 -4.88 -3.05 -13.91
C LEU A 78 -3.70 -3.29 -12.97
N ILE A 79 -3.22 -4.54 -12.82
CA ILE A 79 -2.14 -4.88 -11.88
C ILE A 79 -0.87 -4.06 -12.16
N PRO A 80 -0.36 -3.96 -13.41
CA PRO A 80 0.87 -3.20 -13.67
C PRO A 80 0.69 -1.70 -13.38
N MET A 81 -0.49 -1.16 -13.69
CA MET A 81 -0.81 0.25 -13.45
C MET A 81 -0.83 0.56 -11.96
N GLN A 82 -1.52 -0.27 -11.17
CA GLN A 82 -1.56 -0.08 -9.72
C GLN A 82 -0.18 -0.27 -9.09
N ALA A 83 0.66 -1.17 -9.61
CA ALA A 83 2.03 -1.33 -9.11
C ALA A 83 2.85 -0.05 -9.34
N ALA A 84 2.76 0.53 -10.54
CA ALA A 84 3.41 1.79 -10.88
C ALA A 84 2.88 2.98 -10.06
N GLU A 85 1.61 2.97 -9.66
CA GLU A 85 1.03 3.96 -8.75
C GLU A 85 1.71 3.95 -7.37
N ARG A 86 2.00 2.75 -6.85
CA ARG A 86 2.65 2.58 -5.54
C ARG A 86 4.12 2.98 -5.57
N GLU A 87 4.81 2.70 -6.67
CA GLU A 87 6.21 3.11 -6.87
C GLU A 87 6.39 4.63 -6.90
N LYS A 88 5.33 5.39 -7.20
CA LYS A 88 5.33 6.87 -7.15
C LYS A 88 5.08 7.42 -5.74
N CYS A 89 4.89 6.57 -4.74
CA CYS A 89 4.58 6.99 -3.38
C CYS A 89 5.81 6.85 -2.46
N ARG A 90 6.07 7.87 -1.64
CA ARG A 90 7.18 7.89 -0.67
C ARG A 90 6.99 6.86 0.46
N LEU A 91 5.73 6.60 0.80
CA LEU A 91 5.30 5.72 1.87
C LEU A 91 4.03 4.96 1.45
N LEU A 92 3.88 3.72 1.94
CA LEU A 92 2.68 2.90 1.72
C LEU A 92 1.95 2.67 3.05
N LEU A 93 0.68 3.08 3.13
CA LEU A 93 -0.20 2.77 4.25
C LEU A 93 -1.08 1.59 3.88
N PHE A 94 -1.07 0.53 4.69
CA PHE A 94 -2.00 -0.60 4.58
C PHE A 94 -2.92 -0.66 5.79
N VAL A 95 -4.22 -0.46 5.60
CA VAL A 95 -5.23 -0.57 6.66
C VAL A 95 -6.11 -1.79 6.43
N ILE A 96 -6.01 -2.77 7.33
CA ILE A 96 -6.79 -4.01 7.29
C ILE A 96 -7.85 -3.94 8.37
N THR A 97 -9.09 -3.66 7.97
CA THR A 97 -10.20 -3.49 8.90
C THR A 97 -10.83 -4.81 9.34
N ASP A 98 -11.59 -4.77 10.43
CA ASP A 98 -12.29 -5.89 11.02
C ASP A 98 -13.57 -6.32 10.25
N CYS A 99 -13.97 -5.55 9.24
CA CYS A 99 -15.18 -5.80 8.43
C CYS A 99 -14.92 -6.50 7.09
N THR A 100 -13.68 -6.92 6.83
CA THR A 100 -13.26 -7.60 5.59
C THR A 100 -12.27 -8.72 5.88
N ARG A 101 -12.23 -9.76 5.04
CA ARG A 101 -11.22 -10.83 5.16
C ARG A 101 -9.82 -10.34 4.79
N ALA A 102 -9.76 -9.47 3.78
CA ALA A 102 -8.59 -8.69 3.32
C ALA A 102 -7.31 -9.49 2.98
N ILE A 103 -7.41 -10.78 2.66
CA ILE A 103 -6.25 -11.64 2.38
C ILE A 103 -5.36 -11.07 1.26
N GLY A 104 -5.95 -10.61 0.16
CA GLY A 104 -5.18 -10.02 -0.94
C GLY A 104 -4.36 -8.80 -0.51
N ALA A 105 -4.97 -7.89 0.26
CA ALA A 105 -4.29 -6.72 0.78
C ALA A 105 -3.20 -7.07 1.81
N MET A 106 -3.40 -8.12 2.61
CA MET A 106 -2.37 -8.63 3.53
C MET A 106 -1.16 -9.20 2.79
N VAL A 107 -1.39 -9.94 1.70
CA VAL A 107 -0.32 -10.46 0.83
C VAL A 107 0.44 -9.31 0.17
N GLU A 108 -0.28 -8.30 -0.32
CA GLU A 108 0.30 -7.10 -0.91
C GLU A 108 1.17 -6.32 0.09
N ALA A 109 0.68 -6.10 1.31
CA ALA A 109 1.45 -5.47 2.37
C ALA A 109 2.74 -6.25 2.67
N GLY A 110 2.64 -7.58 2.83
CA GLY A 110 3.79 -8.44 3.05
C GLY A 110 4.82 -8.39 1.91
N TYR A 111 4.36 -8.31 0.66
CA TYR A 111 5.25 -8.15 -0.49
C TYR A 111 6.06 -6.85 -0.42
N TYR A 112 5.42 -5.72 -0.15
CA TYR A 112 6.11 -4.42 -0.09
C TYR A 112 7.01 -4.29 1.14
N ILE A 113 6.63 -4.88 2.27
CA ILE A 113 7.51 -5.04 3.43
C ILE A 113 8.77 -5.82 3.02
N GLY A 114 8.61 -6.97 2.36
CA GLY A 114 9.74 -7.79 1.91
C GLY A 114 10.61 -7.15 0.82
N CYS A 115 10.09 -6.15 0.10
CA CYS A 115 10.87 -5.35 -0.84
C CYS A 115 11.67 -4.22 -0.16
N GLY A 116 11.55 -4.04 1.16
CA GLY A 116 12.19 -2.96 1.91
C GLY A 116 11.53 -1.60 1.71
N CYS A 117 10.27 -1.57 1.24
CA CYS A 117 9.54 -0.32 1.07
C CYS A 117 9.16 0.29 2.43
N ARG A 118 9.01 1.61 2.48
CA ARG A 118 8.53 2.30 3.69
C ARG A 118 7.04 2.03 3.86
N VAL A 119 6.69 1.17 4.79
CA VAL A 119 5.31 0.75 5.08
C VAL A 119 4.88 1.25 6.46
N VAL A 120 3.61 1.63 6.59
CA VAL A 120 2.88 1.71 7.86
C VAL A 120 1.71 0.74 7.79
N LEU A 121 1.52 -0.06 8.83
CA LEU A 121 0.51 -1.12 8.85
C LEU A 121 -0.51 -0.88 9.97
N CYS A 122 -1.79 -1.00 9.65
CA CYS A 122 -2.88 -1.06 10.63
C CYS A 122 -3.62 -2.38 10.48
N LEU A 123 -3.72 -3.15 11.55
CA LEU A 123 -4.36 -4.47 11.59
C LEU A 123 -5.42 -4.51 12.68
N GLU A 124 -6.68 -4.38 12.30
CA GLU A 124 -7.79 -4.63 13.20
C GLU A 124 -8.06 -6.14 13.31
N THR A 125 -8.39 -6.59 14.52
CA THR A 125 -8.76 -7.98 14.79
C THR A 125 -10.23 -8.20 14.45
N LEU A 126 -10.54 -9.27 13.70
CA LEU A 126 -11.92 -9.67 13.43
C LEU A 126 -12.62 -10.02 14.75
N GLN A 127 -13.82 -9.49 14.95
CA GLN A 127 -14.62 -9.67 16.17
C GLN A 127 -15.75 -10.69 15.95
N PRO A 128 -16.04 -11.58 16.93
CA PRO A 128 -17.03 -12.67 16.80
C PRO A 128 -18.47 -12.20 16.58
N ASP A 129 -18.80 -10.99 17.02
CA ASP A 129 -20.12 -10.38 16.95
C ASP A 129 -20.31 -9.48 15.72
N LYS A 130 -19.26 -9.29 14.90
CA LYS A 130 -19.30 -8.45 13.71
C LYS A 130 -19.36 -9.28 12.43
N ALA A 131 -20.37 -9.00 11.60
CA ALA A 131 -20.46 -9.59 10.27
C ALA A 131 -19.34 -9.07 9.37
N VAL A 132 -18.71 -9.98 8.64
CA VAL A 132 -17.68 -9.64 7.65
C VAL A 132 -18.31 -9.77 6.27
N GLU A 133 -18.35 -8.67 5.53
CA GLU A 133 -19.01 -8.60 4.21
C GLU A 133 -20.48 -9.08 4.23
N GLY A 134 -21.17 -8.91 5.36
CA GLY A 134 -22.56 -9.32 5.55
C GLY A 134 -22.75 -10.80 5.96
N GLU A 135 -21.67 -11.56 6.14
CA GLU A 135 -21.70 -12.96 6.55
C GLU A 135 -21.21 -13.16 7.98
N GLN A 136 -21.91 -13.98 8.76
CA GLN A 136 -21.42 -14.43 10.05
C GLN A 136 -20.38 -15.52 9.86
N MET A 137 -19.19 -15.29 10.42
CA MET A 137 -18.08 -16.20 10.27
C MET A 137 -18.14 -17.30 11.32
N THR A 138 -17.69 -18.49 10.95
CA THR A 138 -17.44 -19.54 11.95
C THR A 138 -16.25 -19.15 12.82
N GLU A 139 -16.26 -19.62 14.08
CA GLU A 139 -15.14 -19.42 15.02
C GLU A 139 -13.79 -19.91 14.44
N ARG A 140 -13.81 -21.05 13.73
CA ARG A 140 -12.63 -21.60 13.06
C ARG A 140 -12.10 -20.66 11.99
N ALA A 141 -12.96 -20.20 11.08
CA ALA A 141 -12.56 -19.27 10.03
C ALA A 141 -11.98 -17.99 10.64
N MET A 142 -12.67 -17.40 11.62
CA MET A 142 -12.20 -16.18 12.30
C MET A 142 -10.83 -16.36 12.95
N THR A 143 -10.63 -17.49 13.64
CA THR A 143 -9.34 -17.85 14.23
C THR A 143 -8.24 -17.90 13.18
N ASP A 144 -8.50 -18.48 12.02
CA ASP A 144 -7.52 -18.58 10.94
C ASP A 144 -7.20 -17.22 10.29
N TYR A 145 -8.21 -16.36 10.06
CA TYR A 145 -7.97 -15.01 9.54
C TYR A 145 -7.22 -14.11 10.52
N ASN A 146 -7.55 -14.19 11.82
CA ASN A 146 -6.84 -13.47 12.86
C ASN A 146 -5.40 -13.99 13.02
N ARG A 147 -5.17 -15.30 12.87
CA ARG A 147 -3.83 -15.87 12.82
C ARG A 147 -3.01 -15.31 11.65
N GLY A 148 -3.61 -15.17 10.47
CA GLY A 148 -2.98 -14.51 9.34
C GLY A 148 -2.55 -13.06 9.63
N ARG A 149 -3.39 -12.29 10.34
CA ARG A 149 -3.07 -10.91 10.77
C ARG A 149 -1.89 -10.90 11.73
N ILE A 150 -1.87 -11.82 12.69
CA ILE A 150 -0.76 -11.98 13.65
C ILE A 150 0.55 -12.29 12.92
N TYR A 151 0.53 -13.18 11.92
CA TYR A 151 1.72 -13.52 11.15
C TYR A 151 2.27 -12.34 10.36
N LEU A 152 1.39 -11.56 9.72
CA LEU A 152 1.79 -10.34 9.04
C LEU A 152 2.35 -9.30 10.03
N SER A 153 1.73 -9.17 11.21
CA SER A 153 2.22 -8.28 12.26
C SER A 153 3.63 -8.68 12.75
N ASP A 154 3.87 -9.97 12.99
CA ASP A 154 5.18 -10.47 13.42
C ASP A 154 6.25 -10.22 12.34
N MET A 155 5.94 -10.53 11.07
CA MET A 155 6.83 -10.21 9.95
C MET A 155 7.14 -8.71 9.89
N ALA A 156 6.11 -7.85 9.92
CA ALA A 156 6.27 -6.40 9.87
C ALA A 156 7.15 -5.88 11.03
N SER A 157 6.93 -6.39 12.24
CA SER A 157 7.66 -5.96 13.44
C SER A 157 9.16 -6.30 13.34
N ARG A 158 9.49 -7.47 12.77
CA ARG A 158 10.89 -7.89 12.54
C ARG A 158 11.62 -7.01 11.54
N GLU A 159 10.91 -6.49 10.55
CA GLU A 159 11.45 -5.54 9.55
C GLU A 159 11.40 -4.08 10.04
N GLY A 160 11.02 -3.83 11.30
CA GLY A 160 10.95 -2.48 11.88
C GLY A 160 9.79 -1.63 11.34
N VAL A 161 8.80 -2.25 10.70
CA VAL A 161 7.59 -1.58 10.21
C VAL A 161 6.69 -1.25 11.39
N PRO A 162 6.22 0.01 11.54
CA PRO A 162 5.29 0.37 12.59
C PRO A 162 3.91 -0.25 12.35
N VAL A 163 3.39 -0.93 13.37
CA VAL A 163 2.09 -1.63 13.33
C VAL A 163 1.13 -1.03 14.36
N PHE A 164 -0.08 -0.74 13.94
CA PHE A 164 -1.15 -0.15 14.73
C PHE A 164 -2.42 -1.00 14.71
N GLN A 165 -3.31 -0.77 15.68
CA GLN A 165 -4.65 -1.37 15.71
C GLN A 165 -5.76 -0.31 15.51
N ASP A 166 -5.42 0.97 15.57
CA ASP A 166 -6.33 2.08 15.32
C ASP A 166 -5.97 2.80 14.01
N VAL A 167 -6.98 3.02 13.17
CA VAL A 167 -6.80 3.65 11.85
C VAL A 167 -6.25 5.06 12.01
N ARG A 168 -6.79 5.87 12.91
CA ARG A 168 -6.39 7.27 13.08
C ARG A 168 -4.94 7.35 13.54
N GLU A 169 -4.54 6.55 14.52
CA GLU A 169 -3.15 6.49 14.99
C GLU A 169 -2.18 6.12 13.86
N SER A 170 -2.58 5.18 12.99
CA SER A 170 -1.76 4.79 11.83
C SER A 170 -1.58 5.93 10.84
N VAL A 171 -2.62 6.72 10.55
CA VAL A 171 -2.52 7.87 9.63
C VAL A 171 -1.71 9.00 10.26
N GLU A 172 -1.85 9.25 11.56
CA GLU A 172 -0.99 10.20 12.25
C GLU A 172 0.48 9.76 12.24
N SER A 173 0.74 8.45 12.30
CA SER A 173 2.09 7.92 12.15
C SER A 173 2.65 8.13 10.74
N VAL A 174 1.82 8.02 9.70
CA VAL A 174 2.22 8.37 8.33
C VAL A 174 2.72 9.82 8.28
N VAL A 175 1.93 10.76 8.81
CA VAL A 175 2.28 12.19 8.81
C VAL A 175 3.60 12.43 9.55
N ARG A 176 3.77 11.83 10.73
CA ARG A 176 5.03 11.93 11.50
C ARG A 176 6.23 11.35 10.76
N THR A 177 6.04 10.25 10.03
CA THR A 177 7.12 9.64 9.25
C THR A 177 7.53 10.53 8.08
N LEU A 178 6.56 11.10 7.35
CA LEU A 178 6.84 12.02 6.24
C LEU A 178 7.58 13.28 6.69
N GLN A 179 7.14 13.90 7.79
CA GLN A 179 7.82 15.07 8.38
C GLN A 179 9.29 14.79 8.73
N LYS A 180 9.57 13.58 9.24
CA LYS A 180 10.96 13.15 9.51
C LYS A 180 11.75 12.99 8.23
N LEU A 181 11.15 12.44 7.17
CA LEU A 181 11.82 12.29 5.87
C LEU A 181 12.16 13.65 5.25
N ASP A 182 11.24 14.61 5.33
CA ASP A 182 11.47 15.98 4.84
C ASP A 182 12.61 16.66 5.62
N SER A 183 12.60 16.53 6.94
CA SER A 183 13.66 17.09 7.81
C SER A 183 15.05 16.51 7.51
N LEU A 184 15.13 15.22 7.13
CA LEU A 184 16.39 14.57 6.77
C LEU A 184 16.89 15.01 5.38
N ALA A 185 15.97 15.30 4.45
CA ALA A 185 16.31 15.78 3.11
C ALA A 185 16.87 17.20 3.13
N GLU A 186 16.42 18.07 4.03
CA GLU A 186 16.93 19.44 4.18
C GLU A 186 18.37 19.52 4.74
N ILE A 187 18.85 18.44 5.37
CA ILE A 187 20.18 18.38 6.01
C ILE A 187 21.22 17.71 5.08
N SER A 188 20.77 16.98 4.06
CA SER A 188 21.63 16.26 3.10
C SER A 188 22.04 17.11 1.90
#